data_AF-A0A3S0JZM2-F1
#
_entry.id   AF-A0A3S0JZM2-F1
#
_cell.length_a   1.000
_cell.length_b   1.000
_cell.length_c   1.000
_cell.angle_alpha   90.00
_cell.angle_beta   90.00
_cell.angle_gamma   90.00
#
_symmetry.space_group_name_H-M   'P 1'
#
loop_
_entity.id
_entity.type
_entity.pdbx_description
1 polymer ?
#
loop_
_entity_poly.entity_id
_entity_poly.type
_entity_poly.pdbx_seq_one_letter_code
_entity_poly.pdbx_strand_id
1 'polypeptide(L)' 'MYYLTKELFFPPVETASPEGIVAVGGDLSPERLVLA' A
#
# COMPACT_ATOMS: atom_id res chain seq x y z
N MET A 1 -6.22 -4.32 -5.92
CA MET A 1 -4.78 -4.01 -6.05
C MET A 1 -4.58 -2.60 -6.60
N TYR A 2 -3.82 -1.77 -5.88
CA TYR A 2 -3.56 -0.35 -6.19
C TYR A 2 -2.08 -0.09 -6.48
N TYR A 3 -1.79 0.92 -7.30
CA TYR A 3 -0.42 1.44 -7.46
C TYR A 3 -0.22 2.63 -6.52
N LEU A 4 0.79 2.54 -5.64
CA LEU A 4 1.09 3.62 -4.71
C LEU A 4 1.72 4.81 -5.43
N THR A 5 1.32 6.01 -5.01
CA THR A 5 1.93 7.28 -5.42
C THR A 5 2.91 7.76 -4.34
N LYS A 6 3.40 8.98 -4.46
CA LYS A 6 4.20 9.62 -3.40
C LYS A 6 3.39 9.94 -2.14
N GLU A 7 2.08 9.89 -2.20
CA GLU A 7 1.22 10.11 -1.05
C GLU A 7 1.40 8.98 -0.01
N LEU A 8 1.38 9.34 1.27
CA LEU A 8 1.43 8.42 2.41
C LEU A 8 0.01 7.93 2.71
N PHE A 9 -0.41 6.89 1.98
CA PHE A 9 -1.73 6.29 2.06
C PHE A 9 -1.65 4.79 1.71
N PHE A 10 -2.46 3.97 2.37
CA PHE A 10 -2.74 2.59 1.98
C PHE A 10 -4.25 2.39 1.78
N PRO A 11 -4.68 1.67 0.73
CA PRO A 11 -6.08 1.37 0.53
C PRO A 11 -6.60 0.37 1.59
N PRO A 12 -7.92 0.32 1.84
CA PRO A 12 -8.50 -0.64 2.78
C PRO A 12 -8.17 -2.10 2.41
N VAL A 13 -7.97 -2.94 3.42
CA VAL A 13 -7.54 -4.35 3.24
C VAL A 13 -8.57 -5.20 2.47
N GLU A 14 -9.85 -4.83 2.54
CA GLU A 14 -10.95 -5.47 1.83
C GLU A 14 -10.83 -5.32 0.30
N THR A 15 -9.96 -4.41 -0.16
CA THR A 15 -9.69 -4.18 -1.58
C THR A 15 -8.52 -5.02 -2.12
N ALA A 16 -7.96 -5.90 -1.30
CA ALA A 16 -6.91 -6.83 -1.69
C ALA A 16 -7.38 -7.78 -2.79
N SER A 17 -6.43 -8.22 -3.62
CA SER A 17 -6.69 -9.30 -4.59
C SER A 17 -6.99 -10.63 -3.86
N PRO A 18 -7.50 -11.66 -4.55
CA PRO A 18 -7.70 -12.99 -3.96
C PRO A 18 -6.43 -13.58 -3.34
N GLU A 19 -5.26 -13.19 -3.84
CA GLU A 19 -3.95 -13.59 -3.33
C GLU A 19 -3.49 -12.77 -2.12
N GLY A 20 -4.28 -11.79 -1.68
CA GLY A 20 -3.98 -10.91 -0.55
C GLY A 20 -3.16 -9.66 -0.90
N ILE A 21 -2.97 -9.34 -2.18
CA ILE A 21 -2.16 -8.18 -2.60
C ILE A 21 -3.03 -6.92 -2.62
N VAL A 22 -2.76 -5.99 -1.70
CA VAL A 22 -3.52 -4.72 -1.57
C VAL A 22 -2.96 -3.59 -2.44
N ALA A 23 -1.63 -3.41 -2.46
CA ALA A 23 -0.98 -2.36 -3.23
C ALA A 23 0.46 -2.73 -3.64
N VAL A 24 0.99 -2.07 -4.68
CA VAL A 24 2.37 -2.22 -5.19
C VAL A 24 2.97 -0.85 -5.53
N GLY A 25 4.27 -0.67 -5.30
CA GLY A 25 5.01 0.57 -5.58
C GLY A 25 5.35 1.36 -4.32
N GLY A 26 5.58 2.67 -4.47
CA GLY A 26 5.98 3.55 -3.38
C GLY A 26 7.49 3.53 -3.11
N ASP A 27 7.86 3.62 -1.84
CA ASP A 27 9.24 3.62 -1.34
C ASP A 27 9.34 2.89 0.01
N LEU A 28 10.55 2.80 0.56
CA LEU A 28 10.81 2.17 1.86
C LEU A 28 11.14 3.22 2.95
N SER A 29 10.54 4.41 2.84
CA SER A 29 10.69 5.44 3.86
C SER A 29 10.14 4.98 5.22
N PRO A 30 10.77 5.36 6.36
CA PRO A 30 10.30 4.96 7.68
C PRO A 30 8.83 5.30 7.94
N GLU A 31 8.37 6.46 7.49
CA GLU A 31 7.01 6.93 7.67
C GLU A 31 5.99 6.02 6.98
N ARG A 32 6.32 5.53 5.77
CA ARG A 32 5.46 4.60 5.05
C ARG A 32 5.44 3.23 5.70
N LEU A 33 6.59 2.75 6.17
CA LEU A 33 6.70 1.46 6.85
C LEU A 33 5.91 1.45 8.17
N VAL A 34 5.87 2.57 8.90
CA VAL A 34 5.07 2.70 10.13
C VAL A 34 3.57 2.77 9.85
N LEU A 35 3.18 3.31 8.70
CA LEU A 35 1.77 3.42 8.30
C LEU A 35 1.16 2.09 7.80
N ALA A 36 1.99 1.17 7.31
CA ALA A 36 1.59 -0.05 6.63
C ALA A 36 1.06 -1.15 7.56
#